data_AF-A0AAW9BME2-F1
#
_entry.id   AF-A0AAW9BME2-F1
#
_cell.length_a   1.000
_cell.length_b   1.000
_cell.length_c   1.000
_cell.angle_alpha   90.00
_cell.angle_beta   90.00
_cell.angle_gamma   90.00
#
_symmetry.space_group_name_H-M   'P 1'
#
loop_
_entity.id
_entity.type
_entity.pdbx_description
1 polymer ?
#
loop_
_entity_poly.entity_id
_entity_poly.type
_entity_poly.pdbx_seq_one_letter_code
_entity_poly.pdbx_strand_id
1 'polypeptide(L)' 'MNNLQLEKILNSKLSPELIKDYAPNGLQVEGCPQIKRVVTGVTA' A
#
# COMPACT_ATOMS: atom_id res chain seq x y z
N MET A 1 10.12 8.34 -3.68
CA MET A 1 9.39 7.36 -4.52
C MET A 1 7.96 7.86 -4.70
N ASN A 2 7.32 7.63 -5.86
CA ASN A 2 5.90 7.98 -6.02
C ASN A 2 5.00 7.01 -5.24
N ASN A 3 3.91 7.48 -4.64
CA ASN A 3 2.98 6.68 -3.83
C ASN A 3 2.35 5.51 -4.62
N LEU A 4 1.88 5.75 -5.84
CA LEU A 4 1.30 4.71 -6.70
C LEU A 4 2.35 3.71 -7.20
N GLN A 5 3.60 4.15 -7.35
CA GLN A 5 4.70 3.23 -7.65
C GLN A 5 4.97 2.28 -6.47
N LEU A 6 4.97 2.79 -5.24
CA LEU A 6 5.13 1.96 -4.05
C LEU A 6 3.99 0.94 -3.92
N GLU A 7 2.75 1.38 -4.09
CA GLU A 7 1.58 0.50 -4.06
C GLU A 7 1.70 -0.64 -5.08
N LYS A 8 2.07 -0.33 -6.34
CA LYS A 8 2.27 -1.35 -7.38
C LYS A 8 3.34 -2.37 -7.01
N ILE A 9 4.45 -1.93 -6.42
CA ILE A 9 5.53 -2.82 -5.97
C ILE A 9 5.01 -3.76 -4.88
N LEU A 10 4.27 -3.23 -3.90
CA LEU A 10 3.70 -4.02 -2.81
C LEU A 10 2.65 -5.01 -3.31
N ASN A 11 1.74 -4.59 -4.19
CA ASN A 11 0.73 -5.46 -4.78
C ASN A 11 1.39 -6.58 -5.59
N SER A 12 2.41 -6.29 -6.41
CA SER A 12 3.15 -7.33 -7.14
C SER A 12 3.91 -8.28 -6.21
N LYS A 13 4.34 -7.84 -5.02
CA LYS A 13 5.12 -8.65 -4.09
C LYS A 13 4.25 -9.55 -3.22
N LEU A 14 3.06 -9.07 -2.86
CA LEU A 14 2.17 -9.72 -1.90
C LEU A 14 0.96 -10.40 -2.56
N SER A 15 0.62 -10.01 -3.79
CA SER A 15 -0.55 -10.46 -4.55
C SER A 15 -1.85 -10.47 -3.72
N PRO A 16 -2.21 -9.35 -3.07
CA PRO A 16 -3.38 -9.29 -2.21
C PRO A 16 -4.69 -9.60 -2.94
N GLU A 17 -4.73 -9.41 -4.27
CA GLU A 17 -5.86 -9.76 -5.12
C GLU A 17 -6.23 -11.25 -5.11
N LEU A 18 -5.30 -12.13 -4.71
CA LEU A 18 -5.54 -13.58 -4.61
C LEU A 18 -6.23 -13.97 -3.31
N ILE A 19 -6.37 -13.05 -2.36
CA ILE A 19 -6.88 -13.30 -1.02
C ILE A 19 -8.18 -12.50 -0.83
N LYS A 20 -9.24 -13.20 -0.43
CA LYS A 20 -10.50 -12.55 -0.08
C LYS A 20 -10.37 -11.94 1.31
N ASP A 21 -10.49 -10.62 1.37
CA ASP A 21 -10.33 -9.85 2.59
C ASP A 21 -11.64 -9.17 2.99
N TYR A 22 -11.79 -8.83 4.27
CA TYR A 22 -12.93 -8.07 4.79
C TYR A 22 -12.77 -6.56 4.51
N ALA A 23 -11.55 -6.09 4.26
CA ALA A 23 -11.22 -4.70 4.00
C ALA A 23 -10.50 -4.53 2.64
N PRO A 24 -10.51 -3.31 2.05
CA PRO A 24 -9.72 -3.05 0.85
C PRO A 24 -8.22 -3.12 1.16
N ASN A 25 -7.49 -3.88 0.34
CA ASN A 25 -6.03 -3.95 0.33
C ASN A 25 -5.42 -2.91 -0.61
N GLY A 26 -4.23 -2.40 -0.29
CA GLY A 26 -3.52 -1.38 -1.07
C GLY A 26 -3.58 0.02 -0.45
N LEU A 27 -3.61 1.06 -1.28
CA LEU A 27 -3.71 2.44 -0.83
C LEU A 27 -5.13 2.73 -0.28
N GLN A 28 -5.25 2.89 1.04
CA GLN A 28 -6.54 3.17 1.69
C GLN A 28 -6.84 4.67 1.81
N VAL A 29 -5.82 5.49 2.08
CA VAL A 29 -5.95 6.95 2.18
C VAL A 29 -4.84 7.59 1.36
N GLU A 30 -5.22 8.40 0.37
CA GLU A 30 -4.25 9.10 -0.47
C GLU A 30 -3.63 10.30 0.27
N GLY A 31 -2.31 10.43 0.13
CA GLY A 31 -1.53 11.54 0.67
C GLY A 31 -0.64 12.18 -0.39
N CYS A 32 0.50 12.75 0.03
CA CYS A 32 1.43 13.39 -0.90
C CYS A 32 2.01 12.38 -1.91
N PRO A 33 2.12 12.73 -3.21
CA PRO A 33 2.65 11.82 -4.23
C PRO A 33 4.09 11.38 -3.97
N GLN A 34 4.93 12.20 -3.33
CA GLN A 34 6.34 11.89 -3.14
C GLN A 34 6.65 11.43 -1.70
N ILE A 35 6.94 10.14 -1.56
CA ILE A 35 7.33 9.51 -0.29
C ILE A 35 8.82 9.71 -0.04
N LYS A 36 9.15 10.23 1.15
CA LYS A 36 10.53 10.41 1.66
C LYS A 36 10.85 9.54 2.87
N ARG A 37 9.84 9.11 3.63
CA ARG A 37 9.97 8.27 4.83
C ARG A 37 8.81 7.30 4.87
N VAL A 38 9.07 6.06 5.29
CA VAL A 38 8.07 5.02 5.52
C VAL A 38 8.10 4.68 7.01
N VAL A 39 6.92 4.60 7.62
CA VAL A 39 6.72 4.16 9.00
C VAL A 39 5.68 3.05 8.96
N THR A 40 5.88 2.01 9.77
CA THR A 40 5.00 0.84 9.82
C THR A 40 4.47 0.64 11.24
N GLY A 41 3.25 0.14 11.36
CA GLY A 41 2.61 -0.20 12.64
C GLY A 41 1.63 -1.36 12.44
N VAL A 42 1.24 -2.03 13.53
CA VAL A 42 0.27 -3.14 13.49
C VAL A 42 -1.17 -2.63 13.32
N THR A 43 -1.44 -1.42 13.80
CA THR A 43 -2.74 -0.75 13.69
C THR A 43 -2.52 0.67 13.17
N ALA A 44 -3.41 1.13 12.30
CA ALA A 44 -3.40 2.45 11.66
C ALA A 44 -3.87 3.56 12.60
#